data_AF-A0A8H4BR42-F1
#
_entry.id   AF-A0A8H4BR42-F1
#
_cell.length_a   1.000
_cell.length_b   1.000
_cell.length_c   1.000
_cell.angle_alpha   90.00
_cell.angle_beta   90.00
_cell.angle_gamma   90.00
#
_symmetry.space_group_name_H-M   'P 1'
#
loop_
_entity.id
_entity.type
_entity.pdbx_description
1 polymer ?
#
loop_
_entity_poly.entity_id
_entity_poly.type
_entity_poly.pdbx_seq_one_letter_code
_entity_poly.pdbx_strand_id
1 'polypeptide(L)'
;MGDEGDAFCFCFYNLKMSADPVLEEFPLEAMEEIDVVAKEWIQEQSDKEVKRIRDVGSSVLPLKISNCGIITNFDNKKPRAINRVELDTNCDLSKVQQIMVSPPTPYPHKDNFNYVNLILVTSQPIPFLAPYLYKTNLKVTQPEREEGGRKYPSKEVVLKNDLRDYLLINKNGVRARFTIHEYHDGVLQRQYEKSPFFESKSAQKPTKLAIFDFDSTLFFSPLLSPTVWHPNLIRVATAESVYGPGWWRDIRSLDLGPFEELKKNAWEGYWNEEIVQQARDCIQDADTMTVVLTGRRYHPFHLLVPAMLEAKGLQFDLVGLRPDPEHVSDNQWEVKLGQHHLTYNLTSSVFKSTMHFKTCFILNLIHNIPSIKSVTMWDDRIHHVKKFREYLDIVKSTSVISHGDVIYVPGIRPKYNPGWEKNVIRHIIDTHNKALVEHVQDGSRNGKIQQRLAWPSTAEKEDPLGSSSEMPLKLTPLPAATVVKLSSESKERLCEAYKSYFTQELKVNGKSKWKDCGGEQPQLFGDYVYLSQKVIPSDTIAVGSVGSQVGVTVKAYSNSAQLACLVLKVEVDGHAENDYLLPVYYKPSEYYEVFKMKYVDWVPVKSEKGLPTHFKGKVDYEYKLGVVEKT
;
A
#
# COMPACT_ATOMS: atom_id res chain seq x y z
N MET A 1 -66.85 -24.92 3.72
CA MET A 1 -67.44 -24.04 4.74
C MET A 1 -67.05 -24.67 6.06
N GLY A 2 -65.90 -24.34 6.64
CA GLY A 2 -65.56 -23.02 7.19
C GLY A 2 -66.08 -23.00 8.63
N ASP A 3 -65.37 -22.54 9.65
CA ASP A 3 -64.02 -22.00 9.80
C ASP A 3 -63.74 -21.96 11.32
N GLU A 4 -62.49 -21.71 11.67
CA GLU A 4 -62.03 -21.10 12.93
C GLU A 4 -62.14 -21.81 14.29
N GLY A 5 -60.99 -21.80 14.96
CA GLY A 5 -60.89 -21.67 16.41
C GLY A 5 -59.68 -22.38 16.95
N ASP A 6 -58.52 -21.70 17.02
CA ASP A 6 -57.67 -21.89 18.19
C ASP A 6 -56.81 -20.66 18.52
N ALA A 7 -56.79 -20.39 19.82
CA ALA A 7 -56.43 -19.17 20.47
C ALA A 7 -55.00 -19.22 21.03
N PHE A 8 -54.33 -18.06 20.94
CA PHE A 8 -53.56 -17.37 21.99
C PHE A 8 -52.30 -17.97 22.67
N CYS A 9 -51.27 -17.08 22.69
CA CYS A 9 -50.24 -16.78 23.71
C CYS A 9 -49.28 -17.87 24.22
N PHE A 10 -48.02 -17.62 24.63
CA PHE A 10 -46.96 -16.57 24.49
C PHE A 10 -45.91 -16.91 25.58
N CYS A 11 -44.60 -16.76 25.32
CA CYS A 11 -43.59 -16.10 26.19
C CYS A 11 -42.16 -16.38 25.68
N PHE A 12 -41.46 -15.40 25.10
CA PHE A 12 -40.67 -14.29 25.69
C PHE A 12 -39.24 -14.66 26.14
N TYR A 13 -38.25 -14.09 25.46
CA TYR A 13 -37.06 -13.53 26.11
C TYR A 13 -36.81 -12.10 25.59
N ASN A 14 -36.75 -11.17 26.53
CA ASN A 14 -36.50 -9.74 26.37
C ASN A 14 -35.17 -9.44 25.68
N LEU A 15 -35.20 -8.72 24.56
CA LEU A 15 -34.06 -7.97 24.03
C LEU A 15 -34.29 -6.48 24.30
N LYS A 16 -33.40 -5.89 25.11
CA LYS A 16 -33.28 -4.42 25.20
C LYS A 16 -32.95 -3.88 23.82
N MET A 17 -33.87 -3.12 23.24
CA MET A 17 -33.64 -2.32 22.05
C MET A 17 -32.67 -1.20 22.38
N SER A 18 -31.45 -1.24 21.86
CA SER A 18 -30.65 -0.03 21.67
C SER A 18 -31.03 0.56 20.32
N ALA A 19 -31.65 1.74 20.36
CA ALA A 19 -32.08 2.48 19.19
C ALA A 19 -30.87 2.91 18.33
N ASP A 20 -30.87 2.51 17.06
CA ASP A 20 -30.05 3.08 16.01
C ASP A 20 -31.02 3.50 14.88
N PRO A 21 -31.13 4.79 14.51
CA PRO A 21 -32.30 5.32 13.80
C PRO A 21 -32.26 5.14 12.26
N VAL A 22 -31.59 4.11 11.75
CA VAL A 22 -31.49 3.86 10.29
C VAL A 22 -31.81 2.40 9.96
N LEU A 23 -33.00 1.93 10.33
CA LEU A 23 -33.54 0.66 9.84
C LEU A 23 -35.05 0.80 9.69
N GLU A 24 -35.51 1.28 8.53
CA GLU A 24 -36.88 1.03 8.09
C GLU A 24 -37.09 -0.50 7.99
N GLU A 25 -38.19 -0.96 8.55
CA GLU A 25 -38.62 -2.35 8.56
C GLU A 25 -38.89 -2.81 7.12
N PHE A 26 -37.96 -3.56 6.55
CA PHE A 26 -38.25 -4.32 5.34
C PHE A 26 -39.35 -5.35 5.67
N PRO A 27 -40.44 -5.44 4.90
CA PRO A 27 -41.49 -6.40 5.16
C PRO A 27 -40.90 -7.82 5.09
N LEU A 28 -40.97 -8.52 6.23
CA LEU A 28 -40.71 -9.96 6.33
C LEU A 28 -41.80 -10.69 5.55
N GLU A 29 -41.64 -10.82 4.23
CA GLU A 29 -42.38 -11.83 3.49
C GLU A 29 -42.00 -13.21 4.07
N ALA A 30 -43.02 -14.02 4.36
CA ALA A 30 -43.00 -15.24 5.17
C ALA A 30 -41.65 -15.99 5.17
N MET A 31 -41.05 -16.14 6.36
CA MET A 31 -39.91 -17.03 6.58
C MET A 31 -40.30 -18.47 6.20
N GLU A 32 -39.97 -18.91 4.98
CA GLU A 32 -39.91 -20.35 4.68
C GLU A 32 -38.79 -20.94 5.55
N GLU A 33 -39.14 -21.69 6.60
CA GLU A 33 -38.15 -22.47 7.34
C GLU A 33 -37.48 -23.47 6.39
N ILE A 34 -36.17 -23.69 6.59
CA ILE A 34 -35.46 -24.76 5.88
C ILE A 34 -36.13 -26.09 6.26
N ASP A 35 -36.78 -26.73 5.29
CA ASP A 35 -37.40 -28.04 5.45
C ASP A 35 -36.36 -29.09 5.89
N VAL A 36 -36.81 -30.10 6.64
CA VAL A 36 -36.01 -31.19 7.21
C VAL A 36 -35.13 -31.86 6.14
N VAL A 37 -35.69 -32.10 4.95
CA VAL A 37 -34.96 -32.68 3.80
C VAL A 37 -33.79 -31.80 3.38
N ALA A 38 -33.97 -30.47 3.36
CA ALA A 38 -32.91 -29.55 3.03
C ALA A 38 -31.84 -29.48 4.13
N LYS A 39 -32.22 -29.52 5.41
CA LYS A 39 -31.27 -29.55 6.53
C LYS A 39 -30.36 -30.79 6.48
N GLU A 40 -30.94 -31.96 6.28
CA GLU A 40 -30.18 -33.22 6.20
C GLU A 40 -29.21 -33.22 5.02
N TRP A 41 -29.68 -32.82 3.84
CA TRP A 41 -28.84 -32.75 2.64
C TRP A 41 -27.72 -31.70 2.77
N ILE A 42 -28.02 -30.52 3.32
CA ILE A 42 -27.01 -29.48 3.59
C ILE A 42 -25.93 -30.00 4.54
N GLN A 43 -26.32 -30.71 5.60
CA GLN A 43 -25.39 -31.28 6.56
C GLN A 43 -24.49 -32.32 5.87
N GLU A 44 -25.06 -33.19 5.03
CA GLU A 44 -24.30 -34.17 4.26
C GLU A 44 -23.25 -33.52 3.33
N GLN A 45 -23.62 -32.45 2.62
CA GLN A 45 -22.67 -31.72 1.76
C GLN A 45 -21.57 -31.03 2.57
N SER A 46 -21.92 -30.43 3.71
CA SER A 46 -20.96 -29.80 4.62
C SER A 46 -19.97 -30.83 5.15
N ASP A 47 -20.43 -32.01 5.57
CA ASP A 47 -19.58 -33.07 6.10
C ASP A 47 -18.64 -33.64 5.04
N LYS A 48 -19.11 -33.79 3.78
CA LYS A 48 -18.26 -34.16 2.64
C LYS A 48 -17.15 -33.14 2.41
N GLU A 49 -17.46 -31.85 2.49
CA GLU A 49 -16.47 -30.80 2.29
C GLU A 49 -15.47 -30.73 3.45
N VAL A 50 -15.92 -30.83 4.69
CA VAL A 50 -15.02 -30.93 5.87
C VAL A 50 -14.08 -32.10 5.73
N LYS A 51 -14.59 -33.27 5.31
CA LYS A 51 -13.76 -34.46 5.07
C LYS A 51 -12.73 -34.20 3.98
N ARG A 52 -13.15 -33.67 2.83
CA ARG A 52 -12.24 -33.32 1.71
C ARG A 52 -11.13 -32.38 2.15
N ILE A 53 -11.46 -31.34 2.93
CA ILE A 53 -10.49 -30.35 3.45
C ILE A 53 -9.49 -31.01 4.41
N ARG A 54 -9.96 -31.93 5.27
CA ARG A 54 -9.09 -32.68 6.19
C ARG A 54 -8.18 -33.66 5.45
N ASP A 55 -8.69 -34.35 4.44
CA ASP A 55 -7.94 -35.33 3.65
C ASP A 55 -6.77 -34.68 2.90
N VAL A 56 -6.88 -33.39 2.54
CA VAL A 56 -5.78 -32.59 1.94
C VAL A 56 -4.89 -31.88 2.97
N GLY A 57 -5.02 -32.22 4.26
CA GLY A 57 -4.19 -31.70 5.34
C GLY A 57 -4.52 -30.27 5.80
N SER A 58 -5.70 -29.76 5.46
CA SER A 58 -6.19 -28.45 5.92
C SER A 58 -7.25 -28.59 7.02
N SER A 59 -7.54 -27.49 7.73
CA SER A 59 -8.51 -27.48 8.82
C SER A 59 -9.54 -26.38 8.64
N VAL A 60 -10.80 -26.69 8.99
CA VAL A 60 -11.92 -25.74 9.07
C VAL A 60 -12.76 -26.03 10.31
N LEU A 61 -13.44 -25.00 10.83
CA LEU A 61 -14.46 -25.13 11.86
C LEU A 61 -15.85 -25.10 11.22
N PRO A 62 -16.54 -26.24 11.08
CA PRO A 62 -17.87 -26.26 10.49
C PRO A 62 -18.86 -25.54 11.40
N LEU A 63 -19.64 -24.63 10.82
CA LEU A 63 -20.76 -23.96 11.44
C LEU A 63 -22.05 -24.58 10.94
N LYS A 64 -23.00 -24.79 11.86
CA LYS A 64 -24.35 -25.22 11.49
C LYS A 64 -25.15 -24.01 11.05
N ILE A 65 -25.95 -24.21 10.01
CA ILE A 65 -26.92 -23.22 9.56
C ILE A 65 -28.18 -23.33 10.41
N SER A 66 -28.59 -22.23 11.03
CA SER A 66 -29.88 -22.15 11.73
C SER A 66 -31.00 -21.82 10.74
N ASN A 67 -30.73 -20.90 9.82
CA ASN A 67 -31.70 -20.41 8.84
C ASN A 67 -30.98 -19.69 7.68
N CYS A 68 -31.63 -19.55 6.54
CA CYS A 68 -31.15 -18.73 5.43
C CYS A 68 -32.29 -18.17 4.59
N GLY A 69 -32.03 -17.05 3.94
CA GLY A 69 -32.97 -16.45 2.99
C GLY A 69 -32.31 -15.41 2.11
N ILE A 70 -33.14 -14.70 1.34
CA ILE A 70 -32.71 -13.58 0.50
C ILE A 70 -33.53 -12.36 0.93
N ILE A 71 -32.85 -11.26 1.23
CA ILE A 71 -33.47 -9.94 1.44
C ILE A 71 -33.33 -9.14 0.14
N THR A 72 -34.38 -8.43 -0.24
CA THR A 72 -34.37 -7.53 -1.39
C THR A 72 -33.79 -6.17 -1.01
N ASN A 73 -32.93 -5.60 -1.86
CA ASN A 73 -32.43 -4.24 -1.72
C ASN A 73 -32.74 -3.44 -2.99
N PHE A 74 -33.56 -2.40 -2.85
CA PHE A 74 -34.00 -1.54 -3.94
C PHE A 74 -33.33 -0.15 -3.96
N ASP A 75 -32.44 0.13 -3.02
CA ASP A 75 -31.77 1.44 -2.86
C ASP A 75 -30.75 1.71 -3.98
N ASN A 76 -30.27 0.64 -4.61
CA ASN A 76 -29.31 0.71 -5.72
C ASN A 76 -30.02 1.00 -7.06
N LYS A 77 -29.29 1.62 -8.01
CA LYS A 77 -29.77 1.82 -9.40
C LYS A 77 -30.30 0.53 -10.04
N LYS A 78 -29.70 -0.62 -9.70
CA LYS A 78 -30.18 -1.96 -10.01
C LYS A 78 -30.52 -2.67 -8.70
N PRO A 79 -31.74 -3.20 -8.53
CA PRO A 79 -32.11 -4.01 -7.38
C PRO A 79 -31.15 -5.18 -7.14
N ARG A 80 -30.86 -5.50 -5.88
CA ARG A 80 -29.91 -6.55 -5.48
C ARG A 80 -30.50 -7.53 -4.48
N ALA A 81 -29.99 -8.76 -4.51
CA ALA A 81 -30.28 -9.80 -3.52
C ALA A 81 -29.20 -9.79 -2.42
N ILE A 82 -29.62 -9.73 -1.16
CA ILE A 82 -28.75 -9.87 0.01
C ILE A 82 -28.96 -11.26 0.61
N ASN A 83 -27.90 -12.05 0.66
CA ASN A 83 -27.87 -13.41 1.18
C ASN A 83 -27.90 -13.39 2.72
N ARG A 84 -29.06 -13.65 3.32
CA ARG A 84 -29.21 -13.73 4.77
C ARG A 84 -28.82 -15.13 5.23
N VAL A 85 -27.80 -15.23 6.08
CA VAL A 85 -27.29 -16.50 6.60
C VAL A 85 -27.23 -16.44 8.12
N GLU A 86 -28.04 -17.26 8.77
CA GLU A 86 -28.03 -17.42 10.23
C GLU A 86 -27.22 -18.65 10.62
N LEU A 87 -26.22 -18.46 11.47
CA LEU A 87 -25.28 -19.49 11.88
C LEU A 87 -25.41 -19.75 13.37
N ASP A 88 -25.48 -21.03 13.74
CA ASP A 88 -25.47 -21.48 15.14
C ASP A 88 -24.05 -21.35 15.70
N THR A 89 -23.71 -20.13 16.10
CA THR A 89 -22.40 -19.79 16.64
C THR A 89 -22.48 -18.63 17.62
N ASN A 90 -21.64 -18.68 18.65
CA ASN A 90 -21.38 -17.53 19.54
C ASN A 90 -20.35 -16.56 18.95
N CYS A 91 -19.71 -16.91 17.84
CA CYS A 91 -18.65 -16.09 17.27
C CYS A 91 -19.17 -14.72 16.83
N ASP A 92 -18.39 -13.69 17.08
CA ASP A 92 -18.67 -12.35 16.58
C ASP A 92 -18.35 -12.30 15.08
N LEU A 93 -19.40 -12.47 14.26
CA LEU A 93 -19.29 -12.51 12.80
C LEU A 93 -18.89 -11.16 12.20
N SER A 94 -18.92 -10.05 12.95
CA SER A 94 -18.36 -8.77 12.51
C SER A 94 -16.84 -8.81 12.33
N LYS A 95 -16.17 -9.80 12.96
CA LYS A 95 -14.73 -10.03 12.85
C LYS A 95 -14.33 -10.85 11.62
N VAL A 96 -15.29 -11.29 10.80
CA VAL A 96 -15.01 -11.90 9.51
C VAL A 96 -14.31 -10.87 8.63
N GLN A 97 -13.13 -11.21 8.14
CA GLN A 97 -12.29 -10.33 7.33
C GLN A 97 -12.55 -10.53 5.83
N GLN A 98 -12.94 -11.75 5.46
CA GLN A 98 -13.16 -12.21 4.09
C GLN A 98 -14.15 -13.38 4.07
N ILE A 99 -14.99 -13.42 3.03
CA ILE A 99 -15.87 -14.55 2.69
C ILE A 99 -15.38 -15.09 1.35
N MET A 100 -15.03 -16.38 1.29
CA MET A 100 -14.80 -17.10 0.04
C MET A 100 -15.99 -18.02 -0.20
N VAL A 101 -16.38 -18.18 -1.46
CA VAL A 101 -17.57 -18.94 -1.82
C VAL A 101 -17.19 -20.02 -2.82
N SER A 102 -17.60 -21.26 -2.55
CA SER A 102 -17.33 -22.39 -3.45
C SER A 102 -18.13 -22.28 -4.76
N PRO A 103 -17.76 -23.05 -5.80
CA PRO A 103 -18.63 -23.26 -6.94
C PRO A 103 -20.02 -23.77 -6.50
N PRO A 104 -21.10 -23.33 -7.19
CA PRO A 104 -22.45 -23.72 -6.84
C PRO A 104 -22.75 -25.17 -7.25
N THR A 105 -23.43 -25.90 -6.36
CA THR A 105 -23.95 -27.26 -6.59
C THR A 105 -25.47 -27.22 -6.68
N PRO A 106 -26.12 -27.72 -7.74
CA PRO A 106 -27.58 -27.77 -7.84
C PRO A 106 -28.21 -28.55 -6.68
N TYR A 107 -29.27 -28.02 -6.09
CA TYR A 107 -30.02 -28.71 -5.03
C TYR A 107 -31.05 -29.67 -5.65
N PRO A 108 -30.97 -30.99 -5.37
CA PRO A 108 -31.74 -31.98 -6.11
C PRO A 108 -33.24 -32.01 -5.79
N HIS A 109 -33.68 -31.38 -4.69
CA HIS A 109 -35.07 -31.47 -4.23
C HIS A 109 -35.91 -30.21 -4.51
N LYS A 110 -35.33 -29.13 -5.04
CA LYS A 110 -36.06 -27.89 -5.38
C LYS A 110 -35.39 -27.17 -6.54
N ASP A 111 -36.13 -26.96 -7.63
CA ASP A 111 -35.62 -26.25 -8.81
C ASP A 111 -35.22 -24.81 -8.48
N ASN A 112 -34.21 -24.31 -9.19
CA ASN A 112 -33.64 -22.96 -9.01
C ASN A 112 -33.03 -22.72 -7.62
N PHE A 113 -32.66 -23.77 -6.89
CA PHE A 113 -31.84 -23.66 -5.69
C PHE A 113 -30.46 -24.24 -5.93
N ASN A 114 -29.45 -23.53 -5.46
CA ASN A 114 -28.06 -23.96 -5.48
C ASN A 114 -27.49 -23.91 -4.06
N TYR A 115 -26.48 -24.72 -3.84
CA TYR A 115 -25.73 -24.82 -2.60
C TYR A 115 -24.29 -24.34 -2.81
N VAL A 116 -23.76 -23.62 -1.83
CA VAL A 116 -22.35 -23.25 -1.75
C VAL A 116 -21.83 -23.44 -0.33
N ASN A 117 -20.52 -23.67 -0.23
CA ASN A 117 -19.77 -23.55 0.99
C ASN A 117 -19.18 -22.14 1.09
N LEU A 118 -19.37 -21.50 2.24
CA LEU A 118 -18.77 -20.23 2.59
C LEU A 118 -17.59 -20.49 3.52
N ILE A 119 -16.39 -20.09 3.11
CA ILE A 119 -15.22 -20.03 4.00
C ILE A 119 -15.16 -18.63 4.59
N LEU A 120 -15.44 -18.52 5.89
CA LEU A 120 -15.40 -17.27 6.63
C LEU A 120 -14.04 -17.15 7.31
N VAL A 121 -13.16 -16.33 6.73
CA VAL A 121 -11.83 -16.06 7.27
C VAL A 121 -11.96 -15.00 8.35
N THR A 122 -11.43 -15.28 9.53
CA THR A 122 -11.39 -14.34 10.65
C THR A 122 -9.94 -14.05 11.04
N SER A 123 -9.72 -13.29 12.11
CA SER A 123 -8.39 -13.18 12.72
C SER A 123 -7.91 -14.48 13.38
N GLN A 124 -8.76 -15.50 13.48
CA GLN A 124 -8.39 -16.80 14.01
C GLN A 124 -7.74 -17.69 12.95
N PRO A 125 -6.81 -18.59 13.37
CA PRO A 125 -6.05 -19.47 12.47
C PRO A 125 -6.91 -20.40 11.61
N ILE A 126 -8.01 -20.92 12.17
CA ILE A 126 -8.86 -21.89 11.48
C ILE A 126 -10.09 -21.15 10.95
N PRO A 127 -10.30 -21.09 9.63
CA PRO A 127 -11.48 -20.46 9.07
C PRO A 127 -12.74 -21.27 9.37
N PHE A 128 -13.88 -20.58 9.42
CA PHE A 128 -15.16 -21.25 9.56
C PHE A 128 -15.68 -21.71 8.21
N LEU A 129 -16.27 -22.90 8.16
CA LEU A 129 -17.00 -23.39 6.99
C LEU A 129 -18.50 -23.29 7.28
N ALA A 130 -19.23 -22.47 6.53
CA ALA A 130 -20.66 -22.29 6.68
C ALA A 130 -21.38 -22.74 5.40
N PRO A 131 -22.36 -23.66 5.49
CA PRO A 131 -23.16 -24.04 4.34
C PRO A 131 -24.18 -22.95 4.00
N TYR A 132 -24.50 -22.78 2.72
CA TYR A 132 -25.54 -21.86 2.29
C TYR A 132 -26.32 -22.42 1.09
N LEU A 133 -27.63 -22.56 1.27
CA LEU A 133 -28.59 -22.94 0.23
C LEU A 133 -29.37 -21.69 -0.18
N TYR A 134 -29.43 -21.40 -1.47
CA TYR A 134 -30.00 -20.15 -1.98
C TYR A 134 -30.77 -20.31 -3.27
N LYS A 135 -31.77 -19.45 -3.45
CA LYS A 135 -32.54 -19.35 -4.70
C LYS A 135 -31.77 -18.52 -5.72
N THR A 136 -31.59 -19.06 -6.93
CA THR A 136 -30.78 -18.43 -7.99
C THR A 136 -31.45 -17.21 -8.60
N ASN A 137 -32.78 -17.25 -8.73
CA ASN A 137 -33.60 -16.17 -9.27
C ASN A 137 -34.83 -15.95 -8.37
N LEU A 138 -34.99 -14.74 -7.85
CA LEU A 138 -36.11 -14.36 -6.99
C LEU A 138 -37.01 -13.37 -7.75
N LYS A 139 -38.26 -13.77 -8.01
CA LYS A 139 -39.30 -12.86 -8.53
C LYS A 139 -39.84 -12.02 -7.38
N VAL A 140 -39.77 -10.70 -7.49
CA VAL A 140 -40.24 -9.77 -6.45
C VAL A 140 -40.92 -8.57 -7.07
N THR A 141 -41.84 -7.97 -6.33
CA THR A 141 -42.49 -6.72 -6.72
C THR A 141 -41.68 -5.56 -6.18
N GLN A 142 -41.04 -4.79 -7.06
CA GLN A 142 -40.37 -3.55 -6.68
C GLN A 142 -41.46 -2.51 -6.31
N PRO A 143 -41.39 -1.87 -5.13
CA PRO A 143 -42.38 -0.88 -4.72
C PRO A 143 -42.31 0.39 -5.60
N GLU A 144 -43.40 1.15 -5.62
CA GLU A 144 -43.44 2.48 -6.25
C GLU A 144 -42.38 3.39 -5.60
N ARG A 145 -41.67 4.19 -6.40
CA ARG A 145 -40.66 5.13 -5.88
C ARG A 145 -40.71 6.47 -6.60
N GLU A 146 -40.36 7.53 -5.89
CA GLU A 146 -40.27 8.89 -6.44
C GLU A 146 -38.82 9.40 -6.34
N GLU A 147 -38.23 9.76 -7.48
CA GLU A 147 -36.84 10.21 -7.54
C GLU A 147 -36.75 11.44 -8.45
N GLY A 148 -36.30 12.58 -7.92
CA GLY A 148 -36.18 13.85 -8.66
C GLY A 148 -37.51 14.38 -9.22
N GLY A 149 -38.63 14.15 -8.52
CA GLY A 149 -39.98 14.57 -8.94
C GLY A 149 -40.61 13.70 -10.04
N ARG A 150 -39.99 12.57 -10.39
CA ARG A 150 -40.57 11.55 -11.29
C ARG A 150 -41.01 10.33 -10.48
N LYS A 151 -42.26 9.90 -10.68
CA LYS A 151 -42.80 8.66 -10.12
C LYS A 151 -42.50 7.46 -11.02
N TYR A 152 -42.00 6.40 -10.40
CA TYR A 152 -41.76 5.11 -11.03
C TYR A 152 -42.77 4.10 -10.46
N PRO A 153 -43.66 3.53 -11.27
CA PRO A 153 -44.68 2.61 -10.80
C PRO A 153 -44.06 1.31 -10.28
N SER A 154 -44.81 0.61 -9.42
CA SER A 154 -44.45 -0.74 -9.00
C SER A 154 -44.33 -1.68 -10.21
N LYS A 155 -43.36 -2.60 -10.17
CA LYS A 155 -43.12 -3.55 -11.25
C LYS A 155 -42.56 -4.87 -10.72
N GLU A 156 -42.93 -5.97 -11.37
CA GLU A 156 -42.27 -7.24 -11.12
C GLU A 156 -40.85 -7.23 -11.71
N VAL A 157 -39.89 -7.65 -10.92
CA VAL A 157 -38.50 -7.81 -11.33
C VAL A 157 -37.97 -9.18 -10.91
N VAL A 158 -37.10 -9.74 -11.73
CA VAL A 158 -36.36 -10.96 -11.38
C VAL A 158 -35.00 -10.54 -10.83
N LEU A 159 -34.79 -10.74 -9.54
CA LEU A 159 -33.50 -10.57 -8.88
C LEU A 159 -32.66 -11.82 -9.10
N LYS A 160 -31.58 -11.70 -9.88
CA LYS A 160 -30.54 -12.73 -9.93
C LYS A 160 -29.71 -12.65 -8.66
N ASN A 161 -29.57 -13.77 -7.96
CA ASN A 161 -28.65 -13.88 -6.83
C ASN A 161 -27.24 -14.20 -7.33
N ASP A 162 -26.36 -13.20 -7.26
CA ASP A 162 -24.97 -13.26 -7.70
C ASP A 162 -23.98 -13.55 -6.55
N LEU A 163 -24.50 -13.88 -5.35
CA LEU A 163 -23.71 -14.20 -4.17
C LEU A 163 -22.73 -13.08 -3.77
N ARG A 164 -23.05 -11.81 -4.05
CA ARG A 164 -22.17 -10.68 -3.70
C ARG A 164 -22.44 -10.12 -2.32
N ASP A 165 -23.69 -9.90 -1.98
CA ASP A 165 -24.07 -9.23 -0.74
C ASP A 165 -24.54 -10.26 0.30
N TYR A 166 -23.99 -10.22 1.51
CA TYR A 166 -24.32 -11.11 2.61
C TYR A 166 -24.72 -10.33 3.87
N LEU A 167 -25.70 -10.87 4.59
CA LEU A 167 -26.04 -10.51 5.96
C LEU A 167 -25.85 -11.75 6.83
N LEU A 168 -24.75 -11.80 7.57
CA LEU A 168 -24.45 -12.87 8.50
C LEU A 168 -25.04 -12.55 9.87
N ILE A 169 -25.69 -13.53 10.49
CA ILE A 169 -26.32 -13.40 11.80
C ILE A 169 -25.87 -14.58 12.66
N ASN A 170 -25.39 -14.29 13.87
CA ASN A 170 -25.05 -15.33 14.84
C ASN A 170 -26.23 -15.64 15.76
N LYS A 171 -26.12 -16.68 16.61
CA LYS A 171 -27.24 -17.08 17.49
C LYS A 171 -27.61 -16.05 18.57
N ASN A 172 -26.73 -15.07 18.82
CA ASN A 172 -26.97 -13.97 19.75
C ASN A 172 -27.60 -12.75 19.04
N GLY A 173 -27.95 -12.87 17.76
CA GLY A 173 -28.55 -11.80 16.96
C GLY A 173 -27.57 -10.73 16.48
N VAL A 174 -26.26 -10.93 16.66
CA VAL A 174 -25.23 -10.01 16.12
C VAL A 174 -25.24 -10.11 14.60
N ARG A 175 -25.40 -8.96 13.95
CA ARG A 175 -25.52 -8.83 12.49
C ARG A 175 -24.25 -8.24 11.90
N ALA A 176 -23.79 -8.79 10.79
CA ALA A 176 -22.65 -8.27 10.05
C ALA A 176 -22.93 -8.31 8.53
N ARG A 177 -22.77 -7.17 7.86
CA ARG A 177 -22.99 -7.03 6.43
C ARG A 177 -21.66 -7.11 5.69
N PHE A 178 -21.63 -7.91 4.63
CA PHE A 178 -20.45 -8.08 3.78
C PHE A 178 -20.86 -7.92 2.32
N THR A 179 -20.05 -7.20 1.57
CA THR A 179 -20.13 -7.18 0.11
C THR A 179 -18.85 -7.77 -0.44
N ILE A 180 -18.98 -8.87 -1.17
CA ILE A 180 -17.95 -9.44 -2.01
C ILE A 180 -17.90 -8.57 -3.26
N HIS A 181 -16.94 -7.65 -3.27
CA HIS A 181 -16.77 -6.63 -4.32
C HIS A 181 -16.12 -7.21 -5.59
N GLU A 182 -16.67 -8.32 -6.09
CA GLU A 182 -16.02 -9.31 -6.97
C GLU A 182 -15.37 -10.40 -6.13
N TYR A 183 -15.67 -11.65 -6.47
CA TYR A 183 -14.92 -12.79 -5.97
C TYR A 183 -13.44 -12.45 -6.21
N HIS A 184 -12.52 -12.97 -5.41
CA HIS A 184 -11.21 -13.22 -5.97
C HIS A 184 -11.44 -14.25 -7.07
N ASP A 185 -11.84 -13.82 -8.28
CA ASP A 185 -12.33 -14.61 -9.42
C ASP A 185 -11.22 -15.52 -9.93
N GLY A 186 -10.71 -16.41 -9.07
CA GLY A 186 -9.41 -17.00 -9.23
C GLY A 186 -8.31 -16.00 -9.59
N VAL A 187 -8.35 -14.69 -9.26
CA VAL A 187 -7.33 -13.76 -9.80
C VAL A 187 -5.90 -14.15 -9.39
N LEU A 188 -5.74 -14.59 -8.14
CA LEU A 188 -4.48 -15.16 -7.64
C LEU A 188 -4.23 -16.56 -8.24
N GLN A 189 -5.29 -17.34 -8.42
CA GLN A 189 -5.21 -18.66 -9.06
C GLN A 189 -4.72 -18.57 -10.50
N ARG A 190 -5.26 -17.67 -11.32
CA ARG A 190 -4.83 -17.39 -12.68
C ARG A 190 -3.43 -16.80 -12.73
N GLN A 191 -3.06 -15.97 -11.75
CA GLN A 191 -1.69 -15.48 -11.64
C GLN A 191 -0.72 -16.64 -11.38
N TYR A 192 -1.11 -17.60 -10.54
CA TYR A 192 -0.38 -18.85 -10.33
C TYR A 192 -0.37 -19.74 -11.59
N GLU A 193 -1.49 -19.91 -12.28
CA GLU A 193 -1.60 -20.74 -13.49
C GLU A 193 -0.80 -20.17 -14.68
N LYS A 194 -0.63 -18.84 -14.75
CA LYS A 194 0.22 -18.15 -15.73
C LYS A 194 1.70 -18.08 -15.31
N SER A 195 2.06 -18.69 -14.18
CA SER A 195 3.45 -18.67 -13.71
C SER A 195 4.31 -19.62 -14.54
N PRO A 196 5.60 -19.30 -14.75
CA PRO A 196 6.57 -20.24 -15.34
C PRO A 196 6.56 -21.62 -14.67
N PHE A 197 6.38 -21.68 -13.35
CA PHE A 197 6.29 -22.93 -12.61
C PHE A 197 5.11 -23.80 -13.02
N PHE A 198 3.91 -23.21 -13.15
CA PHE A 198 2.73 -23.97 -13.55
C PHE A 198 2.77 -24.33 -15.05
N GLU A 199 3.15 -23.38 -15.91
CA GLU A 199 3.17 -23.57 -17.36
C GLU A 199 4.20 -24.61 -17.81
N SER A 200 5.35 -24.69 -17.14
CA SER A 200 6.37 -25.72 -17.39
C SER A 200 5.90 -27.13 -16.98
N LYS A 201 4.75 -27.25 -16.30
CA LYS A 201 4.24 -28.50 -15.71
C LYS A 201 5.32 -29.22 -14.90
N SER A 202 6.10 -28.46 -14.13
CA SER A 202 7.19 -29.02 -13.35
C SER A 202 6.68 -30.16 -12.47
N ALA A 203 7.27 -31.34 -12.60
CA ALA A 203 6.98 -32.47 -11.72
C ALA A 203 7.56 -32.28 -10.31
N GLN A 204 8.32 -31.19 -10.09
CA GLN A 204 8.88 -30.87 -8.79
C GLN A 204 7.78 -30.54 -7.79
N LYS A 205 7.97 -31.06 -6.58
CA LYS A 205 7.11 -30.82 -5.42
C LYS A 205 7.94 -30.10 -4.37
N PRO A 206 8.21 -28.79 -4.57
CA PRO A 206 9.09 -28.06 -3.67
C PRO A 206 8.52 -28.13 -2.25
N THR A 207 9.41 -28.30 -1.27
CA THR A 207 9.05 -28.29 0.15
C THR A 207 9.33 -26.95 0.83
N LYS A 208 10.03 -26.04 0.14
CA LYS A 208 10.33 -24.69 0.63
C LYS A 208 9.74 -23.62 -0.29
N LEU A 209 9.39 -22.49 0.29
CA LEU A 209 8.92 -21.29 -0.39
C LEU A 209 9.79 -20.10 0.04
N ALA A 210 10.51 -19.51 -0.90
CA ALA A 210 11.32 -18.32 -0.70
C ALA A 210 10.66 -17.11 -1.37
N ILE A 211 10.30 -16.09 -0.59
CA ILE A 211 9.56 -14.92 -1.06
C ILE A 211 10.38 -13.65 -0.85
N PHE A 212 10.69 -12.94 -1.92
CA PHE A 212 11.43 -11.70 -1.87
C PHE A 212 10.52 -10.52 -2.19
N ASP A 213 10.43 -9.52 -1.29
CA ASP A 213 9.88 -8.22 -1.68
C ASP A 213 10.77 -7.57 -2.74
N PHE A 214 10.18 -6.71 -3.56
CA PHE A 214 10.91 -6.02 -4.61
C PHE A 214 11.48 -4.68 -4.11
N ASP A 215 10.61 -3.73 -3.77
CA ASP A 215 10.99 -2.35 -3.49
C ASP A 215 11.76 -2.23 -2.16
N SER A 216 12.97 -1.68 -2.23
CA SER A 216 13.93 -1.53 -1.13
C SER A 216 14.40 -2.85 -0.49
N THR A 217 14.12 -4.00 -1.12
CA THR A 217 14.59 -5.33 -0.71
C THR A 217 15.53 -5.93 -1.76
N LEU A 218 15.00 -6.42 -2.90
CA LEU A 218 15.82 -6.83 -4.04
C LEU A 218 16.38 -5.63 -4.81
N PHE A 219 15.54 -4.60 -4.98
CA PHE A 219 15.82 -3.44 -5.80
C PHE A 219 15.78 -2.17 -4.95
N PHE A 220 16.78 -1.31 -5.07
CA PHE A 220 16.85 0.01 -4.44
C PHE A 220 15.90 0.99 -5.12
N SER A 221 14.60 0.77 -4.95
CA SER A 221 13.56 1.63 -5.50
C SER A 221 13.71 3.06 -4.97
N PRO A 222 13.79 4.08 -5.85
CA PRO A 222 14.00 5.44 -5.41
C PRO A 222 12.79 6.01 -4.65
N LEU A 223 13.08 6.99 -3.79
CA LEU A 223 12.10 7.88 -3.18
C LEU A 223 12.54 9.33 -3.36
N LEU A 224 11.58 10.23 -3.13
CA LEU A 224 11.81 11.66 -3.11
C LEU A 224 12.63 12.05 -1.87
N SER A 225 13.73 12.77 -2.08
CA SER A 225 14.61 13.20 -1.02
C SER A 225 14.04 14.40 -0.25
N PRO A 226 14.02 14.35 1.10
CA PRO A 226 13.62 15.49 1.94
C PRO A 226 14.60 16.66 1.89
N THR A 227 15.77 16.48 1.24
CA THR A 227 16.76 17.55 1.01
C THR A 227 16.41 18.43 -0.19
N VAL A 228 15.63 17.92 -1.15
CA VAL A 228 15.23 18.63 -2.38
C VAL A 228 13.82 19.18 -2.26
N TRP A 229 12.91 18.35 -1.75
CA TRP A 229 11.47 18.59 -1.86
C TRP A 229 10.87 19.08 -0.56
N HIS A 230 9.97 20.06 -0.68
CA HIS A 230 9.17 20.53 0.44
C HIS A 230 8.26 19.38 0.93
N PRO A 231 8.04 19.20 2.25
CA PRO A 231 7.23 18.10 2.78
C PRO A 231 5.82 18.00 2.18
N ASN A 232 5.20 19.15 1.85
CA ASN A 232 3.91 19.17 1.16
C ASN A 232 3.98 18.46 -0.20
N LEU A 233 5.01 18.74 -1.00
CA LEU A 233 5.17 18.12 -2.32
C LEU A 233 5.39 16.62 -2.21
N ILE A 234 6.22 16.16 -1.27
CA ILE A 234 6.43 14.73 -1.03
C ILE A 234 5.08 14.07 -0.71
N ARG A 235 4.28 14.67 0.16
CA ARG A 235 2.95 14.15 0.53
C ARG A 235 2.02 14.02 -0.68
N VAL A 236 1.89 15.06 -1.50
CA VAL A 236 0.94 15.07 -2.64
C VAL A 236 1.43 14.24 -3.83
N ALA A 237 2.75 14.18 -4.10
CA ALA A 237 3.32 13.35 -5.17
C ALA A 237 3.28 11.85 -4.82
N THR A 238 3.32 11.50 -3.53
CA THR A 238 3.24 10.11 -3.08
C THR A 238 1.81 9.61 -2.87
N ALA A 239 0.88 10.51 -2.57
CA ALA A 239 -0.53 10.18 -2.41
C ALA A 239 -1.17 9.70 -3.72
N GLU A 240 -2.10 8.76 -3.60
CA GLU A 240 -2.90 8.31 -4.74
C GLU A 240 -3.92 9.38 -5.12
N SER A 241 -4.06 9.64 -6.43
CA SER A 241 -5.13 10.45 -7.00
C SER A 241 -5.12 11.94 -6.61
N VAL A 242 -3.94 12.50 -6.34
CA VAL A 242 -3.76 13.96 -6.14
C VAL A 242 -3.19 14.59 -7.41
N TYR A 243 -1.88 14.43 -7.67
CA TYR A 243 -1.25 14.92 -8.90
C TYR A 243 -0.94 13.83 -9.93
N GLY A 244 -1.39 12.60 -9.66
CA GLY A 244 -1.22 11.45 -10.52
C GLY A 244 -1.68 10.16 -9.84
N PRO A 245 -1.29 8.99 -10.38
CA PRO A 245 -1.63 7.69 -9.80
C PRO A 245 -1.09 7.46 -8.37
N GLY A 246 -0.06 8.22 -7.97
CA GLY A 246 0.67 8.06 -6.71
C GLY A 246 1.98 7.29 -6.92
N TRP A 247 3.00 7.58 -6.10
CA TRP A 247 4.39 7.14 -6.35
C TRP A 247 4.55 5.64 -6.62
N TRP A 248 3.87 4.79 -5.85
CA TRP A 248 3.99 3.34 -5.99
C TRP A 248 3.19 2.76 -7.17
N ARG A 249 2.28 3.54 -7.77
CA ARG A 249 1.47 3.15 -8.94
C ARG A 249 1.94 3.79 -10.24
N ASP A 250 2.72 4.85 -10.14
CA ASP A 250 3.21 5.59 -11.28
C ASP A 250 4.47 4.92 -11.86
N ILE A 251 4.43 4.52 -13.13
CA ILE A 251 5.57 3.88 -13.80
C ILE A 251 6.83 4.75 -13.76
N ARG A 252 6.66 6.07 -13.72
CA ARG A 252 7.76 7.04 -13.72
C ARG A 252 8.64 6.95 -12.46
N SER A 253 8.13 6.36 -11.39
CA SER A 253 8.94 6.07 -10.19
C SER A 253 10.06 5.04 -10.41
N LEU A 254 10.00 4.26 -11.50
CA LEU A 254 11.04 3.34 -11.95
C LEU A 254 11.61 3.70 -13.33
N ASP A 255 11.29 4.90 -13.84
CA ASP A 255 11.87 5.43 -15.08
C ASP A 255 13.24 6.04 -14.80
N LEU A 256 14.25 5.18 -14.68
CA LEU A 256 15.60 5.55 -14.22
C LEU A 256 16.54 5.99 -15.35
N GLY A 257 16.01 6.16 -16.56
CA GLY A 257 16.78 6.43 -17.78
C GLY A 257 16.28 5.61 -18.97
N PRO A 258 17.00 5.66 -20.11
CA PRO A 258 16.61 4.96 -21.33
C PRO A 258 16.49 3.44 -21.11
N PHE A 259 15.32 2.88 -21.42
CA PHE A 259 15.00 1.48 -21.13
C PHE A 259 16.00 0.49 -21.73
N GLU A 260 16.42 0.68 -22.99
CA GLU A 260 17.36 -0.24 -23.66
C GLU A 260 18.76 -0.22 -23.00
N GLU A 261 19.22 0.93 -22.53
CA GLU A 261 20.50 1.06 -21.83
C GLU A 261 20.43 0.39 -20.46
N LEU A 262 19.35 0.64 -19.71
CA LEU A 262 19.09 0.02 -18.41
C LEU A 262 18.90 -1.50 -18.53
N LYS A 263 18.24 -1.97 -19.58
CA LYS A 263 18.10 -3.40 -19.86
C LYS A 263 19.47 -4.03 -20.16
N LYS A 264 20.30 -3.37 -20.96
CA LYS A 264 21.64 -3.86 -21.32
C LYS A 264 22.58 -3.98 -20.11
N ASN A 265 22.53 -3.04 -19.17
CA ASN A 265 23.34 -3.09 -17.95
C ASN A 265 22.60 -3.73 -16.75
N ALA A 266 21.42 -4.29 -16.99
CA ALA A 266 20.57 -4.88 -15.97
C ALA A 266 20.34 -3.95 -14.76
N TRP A 267 20.07 -2.66 -14.98
CA TRP A 267 19.89 -1.65 -13.91
C TRP A 267 21.04 -1.66 -12.88
N GLU A 268 22.27 -1.72 -13.36
CA GLU A 268 23.47 -1.69 -12.52
C GLU A 268 23.42 -0.57 -11.47
N GLY A 269 23.79 -0.90 -10.22
CA GLY A 269 23.78 0.03 -9.11
C GLY A 269 22.42 0.23 -8.42
N TYR A 270 21.36 -0.40 -8.91
CA TYR A 270 20.04 -0.40 -8.24
C TYR A 270 19.67 -1.73 -7.59
N TRP A 271 20.54 -2.73 -7.61
CA TRP A 271 20.28 -4.03 -6.97
C TRP A 271 20.96 -4.14 -5.62
N ASN A 272 20.27 -4.77 -4.67
CA ASN A 272 20.87 -5.25 -3.44
C ASN A 272 21.60 -6.57 -3.72
N GLU A 273 22.89 -6.50 -4.05
CA GLU A 273 23.64 -7.67 -4.52
C GLU A 273 23.72 -8.79 -3.48
N GLU A 274 23.67 -8.49 -2.18
CA GLU A 274 23.62 -9.49 -1.11
C GLU A 274 22.31 -10.29 -1.17
N ILE A 275 21.17 -9.60 -1.30
CA ILE A 275 19.86 -10.24 -1.39
C ILE A 275 19.67 -10.91 -2.76
N VAL A 276 20.22 -10.34 -3.84
CA VAL A 276 20.26 -10.97 -5.16
C VAL A 276 21.04 -12.28 -5.11
N GLN A 277 22.15 -12.35 -4.37
CA GLN A 277 22.89 -13.60 -4.21
C GLN A 277 22.05 -14.64 -3.44
N GLN A 278 21.39 -14.25 -2.35
CA GLN A 278 20.47 -15.16 -1.63
C GLN A 278 19.33 -15.64 -2.53
N ALA A 279 18.77 -14.76 -3.38
CA ALA A 279 17.77 -15.16 -4.36
C ALA A 279 18.32 -16.16 -5.38
N ARG A 280 19.54 -15.98 -5.88
CA ARG A 280 20.20 -16.95 -6.78
C ARG A 280 20.41 -18.30 -6.12
N ASP A 281 20.84 -18.31 -4.87
CA ASP A 281 21.04 -19.54 -4.10
C ASP A 281 19.70 -20.29 -3.93
N CYS A 282 18.61 -19.57 -3.65
CA CYS A 282 17.26 -20.15 -3.62
C CYS A 282 16.78 -20.63 -4.99
N ILE A 283 17.06 -19.90 -6.08
CA ILE A 283 16.68 -20.30 -7.45
C ILE A 283 17.41 -21.58 -7.88
N GLN A 284 18.63 -21.81 -7.40
CA GLN A 284 19.40 -23.01 -7.68
C GLN A 284 18.97 -24.23 -6.84
N ASP A 285 18.25 -24.02 -5.74
CA ASP A 285 17.75 -25.10 -4.89
C ASP A 285 16.47 -25.71 -5.50
N ALA A 286 16.60 -26.93 -6.03
CA ALA A 286 15.51 -27.67 -6.67
C ALA A 286 14.31 -27.99 -5.74
N ASP A 287 14.48 -27.85 -4.42
CA ASP A 287 13.43 -28.05 -3.42
C ASP A 287 12.74 -26.73 -3.00
N THR A 288 13.17 -25.60 -3.56
CA THR A 288 12.66 -24.28 -3.23
C THR A 288 11.87 -23.68 -4.39
N MET A 289 10.61 -23.34 -4.13
CA MET A 289 9.85 -22.44 -5.00
C MET A 289 10.24 -20.99 -4.68
N THR A 290 10.56 -20.22 -5.70
CA THR A 290 11.04 -18.84 -5.58
C THR A 290 10.03 -17.82 -6.11
N VAL A 291 9.75 -16.80 -5.31
CA VAL A 291 8.72 -15.80 -5.63
C VAL A 291 9.25 -14.40 -5.40
N VAL A 292 9.00 -13.50 -6.36
CA VAL A 292 9.01 -12.06 -6.09
C VAL A 292 7.60 -11.61 -5.75
N LEU A 293 7.38 -10.98 -4.59
CA LEU A 293 6.05 -10.55 -4.14
C LEU A 293 6.05 -9.07 -3.74
N THR A 294 5.49 -8.22 -4.59
CA THR A 294 5.54 -6.76 -4.43
C THR A 294 4.16 -6.11 -4.31
N GLY A 295 4.08 -4.99 -3.59
CA GLY A 295 2.89 -4.14 -3.55
C GLY A 295 2.62 -3.35 -4.84
N ARG A 296 3.57 -3.33 -5.79
CA ARG A 296 3.39 -2.71 -7.12
C ARG A 296 2.22 -3.37 -7.84
N ARG A 297 1.42 -2.55 -8.51
CA ARG A 297 0.26 -3.03 -9.28
C ARG A 297 0.69 -3.74 -10.55
N TYR A 298 -0.16 -4.65 -11.02
CA TYR A 298 0.06 -5.33 -12.29
C TYR A 298 0.15 -4.31 -13.44
N HIS A 299 -0.81 -3.39 -13.58
CA HIS A 299 -0.66 -2.23 -14.46
C HIS A 299 -0.11 -1.05 -13.65
N PRO A 300 0.94 -0.36 -14.14
CA PRO A 300 1.64 -0.56 -15.42
C PRO A 300 2.90 -1.46 -15.37
N PHE A 301 3.18 -2.14 -14.25
CA PHE A 301 4.50 -2.76 -14.00
C PHE A 301 4.68 -4.18 -14.57
N HIS A 302 3.65 -4.82 -15.12
CA HIS A 302 3.68 -6.21 -15.61
C HIS A 302 4.66 -6.46 -16.74
N LEU A 303 5.07 -5.42 -17.48
CA LEU A 303 6.15 -5.52 -18.47
C LEU A 303 7.50 -5.13 -17.89
N LEU A 304 7.53 -4.15 -16.97
CA LEU A 304 8.76 -3.56 -16.48
C LEU A 304 9.46 -4.45 -15.45
N VAL A 305 8.76 -4.88 -14.39
CA VAL A 305 9.38 -5.65 -13.31
C VAL A 305 9.91 -7.00 -13.82
N PRO A 306 9.15 -7.79 -14.62
CA PRO A 306 9.71 -9.00 -15.21
C PRO A 306 10.93 -8.75 -16.09
N ALA A 307 10.93 -7.70 -16.93
CA ALA A 307 12.09 -7.36 -17.76
C ALA A 307 13.33 -6.99 -16.93
N MET A 308 13.15 -6.33 -15.78
CA MET A 308 14.24 -6.02 -14.85
C MET A 308 14.84 -7.29 -14.24
N LEU A 309 13.98 -8.22 -13.79
CA LEU A 309 14.40 -9.51 -13.23
C LEU A 309 15.12 -10.37 -14.28
N GLU A 310 14.56 -10.44 -15.49
CA GLU A 310 15.15 -11.18 -16.62
C GLU A 310 16.52 -10.62 -17.00
N ALA A 311 16.65 -9.29 -17.14
CA ALA A 311 17.93 -8.65 -17.46
C ALA A 311 19.00 -8.94 -16.39
N LYS A 312 18.61 -9.06 -15.12
CA LYS A 312 19.50 -9.41 -14.01
C LYS A 312 19.82 -10.92 -13.93
N GLY A 313 19.20 -11.73 -14.79
CA GLY A 313 19.34 -13.19 -14.80
C GLY A 313 18.63 -13.87 -13.62
N LEU A 314 17.60 -13.23 -13.07
CA LEU A 314 16.83 -13.76 -11.94
C LEU A 314 15.54 -14.42 -12.45
N GLN A 315 15.62 -15.72 -12.67
CA GLN A 315 14.51 -16.55 -13.16
C GLN A 315 13.71 -17.09 -11.98
N PHE A 316 12.77 -16.30 -11.48
CA PHE A 316 11.84 -16.71 -10.43
C PHE A 316 10.71 -17.58 -10.97
N ASP A 317 10.24 -18.52 -10.16
CA ASP A 317 9.12 -19.41 -10.48
C ASP A 317 7.81 -18.64 -10.67
N LEU A 318 7.65 -17.53 -9.95
CA LEU A 318 6.46 -16.68 -10.02
C LEU A 318 6.77 -15.23 -9.60
N VAL A 319 6.13 -14.28 -10.29
CA VAL A 319 6.16 -12.85 -9.96
C VAL A 319 4.76 -12.39 -9.54
N GLY A 320 4.58 -12.20 -8.23
CA GLY A 320 3.38 -11.68 -7.59
C GLY A 320 3.31 -10.16 -7.61
N LEU A 321 2.81 -9.59 -8.70
CA LEU A 321 2.34 -8.19 -8.75
C LEU A 321 0.92 -8.10 -8.19
N ARG A 322 0.60 -7.01 -7.48
CA ARG A 322 -0.73 -6.78 -6.93
C ARG A 322 -1.75 -6.63 -8.05
N PRO A 323 -2.76 -7.52 -8.16
CA PRO A 323 -3.70 -7.48 -9.27
C PRO A 323 -4.53 -6.19 -9.31
N ASP A 324 -4.84 -5.78 -10.53
CA ASP A 324 -5.92 -4.83 -10.81
C ASP A 324 -7.25 -5.59 -10.95
N PRO A 325 -8.39 -4.89 -10.87
CA PRO A 325 -9.68 -5.47 -11.23
C PRO A 325 -9.69 -5.99 -12.66
N GLU A 326 -10.58 -6.94 -12.96
CA GLU A 326 -10.68 -7.53 -14.30
C GLU A 326 -11.06 -6.49 -15.37
N HIS A 327 -11.84 -5.50 -14.97
CA HIS A 327 -12.23 -4.38 -15.83
C HIS A 327 -11.43 -3.15 -15.46
N VAL A 328 -10.33 -2.93 -16.19
CA VAL A 328 -9.54 -1.70 -16.10
C VAL A 328 -10.06 -0.72 -17.14
N SER A 329 -10.29 0.53 -16.74
CA SER A 329 -10.61 1.60 -17.69
C SER A 329 -9.40 1.87 -18.59
N ASP A 330 -9.63 2.05 -19.89
CA ASP A 330 -8.59 2.55 -20.79
C ASP A 330 -8.17 3.99 -20.45
N ASN A 331 -9.04 4.71 -19.74
CA ASN A 331 -8.75 6.03 -19.23
C ASN A 331 -7.93 5.95 -17.94
N GLN A 332 -7.02 6.90 -17.78
CA GLN A 332 -6.10 6.97 -16.65
C GLN A 332 -6.42 8.13 -15.71
N TRP A 333 -7.21 9.09 -16.19
CA TRP A 333 -7.80 10.15 -15.39
C TRP A 333 -9.28 10.35 -15.78
N GLU A 334 -10.08 10.83 -14.82
CA GLU A 334 -11.47 11.25 -15.03
C GLU A 334 -11.83 12.42 -14.13
N VAL A 335 -12.86 13.18 -14.50
CA VAL A 335 -13.53 14.13 -13.62
C VAL A 335 -14.95 13.62 -13.38
N LYS A 336 -15.27 13.28 -12.13
CA LYS A 336 -16.59 12.75 -11.78
C LYS A 336 -17.64 13.85 -11.81
N LEU A 337 -18.89 13.48 -12.08
CA LEU A 337 -20.03 14.40 -12.03
C LEU A 337 -20.11 15.07 -10.65
N GLY A 338 -20.10 16.40 -10.65
CA GLY A 338 -20.13 17.21 -9.42
C GLY A 338 -18.76 17.41 -8.75
N GLN A 339 -17.67 16.94 -9.37
CA GLN A 339 -16.30 17.24 -8.96
C GLN A 339 -15.63 18.15 -9.98
N HIS A 340 -14.65 18.94 -9.51
CA HIS A 340 -13.82 19.81 -10.34
C HIS A 340 -12.40 19.24 -10.50
N HIS A 341 -11.90 18.49 -9.50
CA HIS A 341 -10.56 17.93 -9.55
C HIS A 341 -10.47 16.65 -10.40
N LEU A 342 -9.30 16.46 -11.03
CA LEU A 342 -8.92 15.21 -11.68
C LEU A 342 -8.86 14.07 -10.65
N THR A 343 -9.38 12.91 -11.03
CA THR A 343 -9.26 11.66 -10.30
C THR A 343 -8.43 10.68 -11.10
N TYR A 344 -7.45 10.08 -10.44
CA TYR A 344 -6.64 8.98 -10.99
C TYR A 344 -7.07 7.66 -10.35
N ASN A 345 -6.55 6.52 -10.82
CA ASN A 345 -6.88 5.19 -10.30
C ASN A 345 -8.40 4.90 -10.33
N LEU A 346 -8.97 4.94 -11.55
CA LEU A 346 -10.41 4.93 -11.78
C LEU A 346 -11.14 3.66 -11.28
N THR A 347 -10.38 2.60 -11.03
CA THR A 347 -10.90 1.29 -10.62
C THR A 347 -10.57 1.00 -9.17
N SER A 348 -11.54 0.41 -8.45
CA SER A 348 -11.39 0.00 -7.07
C SER A 348 -10.26 -1.02 -6.89
N SER A 349 -9.70 -1.12 -5.69
CA SER A 349 -8.67 -2.12 -5.43
C SER A 349 -9.30 -3.49 -5.17
N VAL A 350 -8.80 -4.54 -5.83
CA VAL A 350 -9.18 -5.95 -5.53
C VAL A 350 -8.91 -6.31 -4.06
N PHE A 351 -7.79 -5.84 -3.52
CA PHE A 351 -7.39 -6.09 -2.14
C PHE A 351 -7.45 -4.81 -1.31
N LYS A 352 -7.90 -4.91 -0.05
CA LYS A 352 -7.97 -3.79 0.91
C LYS A 352 -6.62 -3.11 1.16
N SER A 353 -5.54 -3.88 1.22
CA SER A 353 -4.18 -3.36 1.48
C SER A 353 -3.12 -4.25 0.83
N THR A 354 -1.87 -3.76 0.78
CA THR A 354 -0.72 -4.57 0.35
C THR A 354 -0.52 -5.79 1.24
N MET A 355 -0.66 -5.61 2.56
CA MET A 355 -0.59 -6.73 3.51
C MET A 355 -1.65 -7.80 3.20
N HIS A 356 -2.91 -7.38 3.01
CA HIS A 356 -4.00 -8.31 2.67
C HIS A 356 -3.74 -9.07 1.35
N PHE A 357 -3.26 -8.36 0.32
CA PHE A 357 -2.84 -9.01 -0.93
C PHE A 357 -1.75 -10.06 -0.69
N LYS A 358 -0.66 -9.67 -0.03
CA LYS A 358 0.50 -10.55 0.18
C LYS A 358 0.12 -11.80 1.00
N THR A 359 -0.67 -11.65 2.06
CA THR A 359 -1.12 -12.81 2.87
C THR A 359 -2.05 -13.74 2.08
N CYS A 360 -3.00 -13.21 1.30
CA CYS A 360 -3.85 -14.03 0.44
C CYS A 360 -3.05 -14.76 -0.65
N PHE A 361 -2.03 -14.10 -1.21
CA PHE A 361 -1.14 -14.68 -2.21
C PHE A 361 -0.36 -15.88 -1.64
N ILE A 362 0.24 -15.72 -0.46
CA ILE A 362 0.99 -16.79 0.22
C ILE A 362 0.08 -17.99 0.50
N LEU A 363 -1.12 -17.73 1.04
CA LEU A 363 -2.10 -18.78 1.32
C LEU A 363 -2.51 -19.53 0.03
N ASN A 364 -2.75 -18.80 -1.06
CA ASN A 364 -3.08 -19.38 -2.36
C ASN A 364 -1.98 -20.33 -2.85
N LEU A 365 -0.70 -19.96 -2.72
CA LEU A 365 0.41 -20.83 -3.11
C LEU A 365 0.51 -22.10 -2.27
N ILE A 366 0.42 -21.97 -0.95
CA ILE A 366 0.52 -23.12 -0.05
C ILE A 366 -0.63 -24.12 -0.29
N HIS A 367 -1.84 -23.63 -0.61
CA HIS A 367 -2.95 -24.50 -1.00
C HIS A 367 -2.75 -25.20 -2.35
N ASN A 368 -2.17 -24.51 -3.34
CA ASN A 368 -1.90 -25.10 -4.65
C ASN A 368 -0.71 -26.07 -4.62
N ILE A 369 0.22 -25.90 -3.66
CA ILE A 369 1.42 -26.73 -3.52
C ILE A 369 1.54 -27.23 -2.07
N PRO A 370 0.75 -28.24 -1.67
CA PRO A 370 0.70 -28.73 -0.28
C PRO A 370 2.01 -29.37 0.23
N SER A 371 2.96 -29.65 -0.68
CA SER A 371 4.30 -30.12 -0.32
C SER A 371 5.14 -29.07 0.40
N ILE A 372 4.83 -27.78 0.24
CA ILE A 372 5.53 -26.70 0.94
C ILE A 372 5.30 -26.83 2.45
N LYS A 373 6.41 -26.96 3.20
CA LYS A 373 6.45 -27.04 4.67
C LYS A 373 7.29 -25.94 5.31
N SER A 374 8.09 -25.21 4.53
CA SER A 374 8.89 -24.10 5.01
C SER A 374 8.63 -22.84 4.19
N VAL A 375 8.40 -21.71 4.85
CA VAL A 375 8.26 -20.40 4.20
C VAL A 375 9.31 -19.45 4.76
N THR A 376 10.11 -18.83 3.89
CA THR A 376 11.06 -17.77 4.24
C THR A 376 10.76 -16.53 3.41
N MET A 377 10.70 -15.37 4.06
CA MET A 377 10.38 -14.11 3.40
C MET A 377 11.39 -13.01 3.72
N TRP A 378 11.75 -12.20 2.73
CA TRP A 378 12.58 -11.00 2.88
C TRP A 378 11.73 -9.75 2.60
N ASP A 379 11.66 -8.82 3.55
CA ASP A 379 10.91 -7.55 3.40
C ASP A 379 11.63 -6.42 4.15
N ASP A 380 11.56 -5.20 3.61
CA ASP A 380 12.28 -4.02 4.11
C ASP A 380 11.52 -3.26 5.20
N ARG A 381 10.22 -3.48 5.35
CA ARG A 381 9.37 -2.69 6.23
C ARG A 381 9.23 -3.43 7.56
N ILE A 382 9.82 -2.88 8.62
CA ILE A 382 9.78 -3.50 9.96
C ILE A 382 8.34 -3.81 10.45
N HIS A 383 7.37 -2.97 10.11
CA HIS A 383 5.96 -3.20 10.42
C HIS A 383 5.35 -4.35 9.59
N HIS A 384 5.78 -4.53 8.34
CA HIS A 384 5.39 -5.69 7.54
C HIS A 384 6.04 -6.95 8.10
N VAL A 385 7.33 -6.93 8.39
CA VAL A 385 8.06 -8.06 8.98
C VAL A 385 7.36 -8.56 10.24
N LYS A 386 6.99 -7.65 11.17
CA LYS A 386 6.24 -8.01 12.37
C LYS A 386 4.92 -8.72 12.05
N LYS A 387 4.11 -8.15 11.14
CA LYS A 387 2.82 -8.71 10.75
C LYS A 387 2.94 -10.05 10.02
N PHE A 388 3.97 -10.22 9.18
CA PHE A 388 4.22 -11.48 8.50
C PHE A 388 4.68 -12.58 9.45
N ARG A 389 5.48 -12.24 10.48
CA ARG A 389 5.82 -13.21 11.53
C ARG A 389 4.57 -13.68 12.26
N GLU A 390 3.73 -12.74 12.70
CA GLU A 390 2.44 -13.06 13.34
C GLU A 390 1.56 -13.94 12.42
N TYR A 391 1.47 -13.60 11.13
CA TYR A 391 0.73 -14.38 10.14
C TYR A 391 1.30 -15.79 9.93
N LEU A 392 2.62 -15.94 9.75
CA LEU A 392 3.25 -17.25 9.56
C LEU A 392 3.21 -18.10 10.83
N ASP A 393 3.23 -17.49 12.02
CA ASP A 393 3.00 -18.20 13.29
C ASP A 393 1.60 -18.79 13.37
N ILE A 394 0.59 -18.04 12.91
CA ILE A 394 -0.78 -18.52 12.77
C ILE A 394 -0.84 -19.69 11.77
N VAL A 395 -0.23 -19.59 10.59
CA VAL A 395 -0.20 -20.68 9.58
C VAL A 395 0.59 -21.91 10.07
N LYS A 396 1.64 -21.72 10.87
CA LYS A 396 2.33 -22.84 11.55
C LYS A 396 1.43 -23.54 12.56
N SER A 397 0.67 -22.77 13.35
CA SER A 397 -0.22 -23.32 14.39
C SER A 397 -1.35 -24.19 13.82
N THR A 398 -1.71 -24.01 12.55
CA THR A 398 -2.68 -24.87 11.84
C THR A 398 -2.06 -26.12 11.24
N SER A 399 -0.75 -26.37 11.43
CA SER A 399 0.01 -27.48 10.85
C SER A 399 0.04 -27.51 9.32
N VAL A 400 -0.33 -26.40 8.66
CA VAL A 400 -0.26 -26.27 7.21
C VAL A 400 1.20 -26.22 6.75
N ILE A 401 2.04 -25.46 7.47
CA ILE A 401 3.50 -25.43 7.33
C ILE A 401 4.16 -25.78 8.67
N SER A 402 5.40 -26.25 8.62
CA SER A 402 6.21 -26.57 9.81
C SER A 402 7.14 -25.43 10.21
N HIS A 403 7.62 -24.64 9.25
CA HIS A 403 8.57 -23.55 9.46
C HIS A 403 8.13 -22.29 8.72
N GLY A 404 8.39 -21.13 9.33
CA GLY A 404 7.95 -19.83 8.85
C GLY A 404 8.85 -18.77 9.45
N ASP A 405 9.62 -18.11 8.60
CA ASP A 405 10.59 -17.08 8.98
C ASP A 405 10.46 -15.83 8.10
N VAL A 406 10.75 -14.68 8.69
CA VAL A 406 10.72 -13.38 8.02
C VAL A 406 11.99 -12.61 8.37
N ILE A 407 12.84 -12.48 7.37
CA ILE A 407 14.12 -11.79 7.41
C ILE A 407 13.87 -10.31 7.12
N TYR A 408 14.25 -9.47 8.08
CA TYR A 408 14.24 -8.03 7.89
C TYR A 408 15.44 -7.61 7.07
N VAL A 409 15.19 -6.95 5.93
CA VAL A 409 16.23 -6.36 5.10
C VAL A 409 16.28 -4.86 5.38
N PRO A 410 17.40 -4.29 5.83
CA PRO A 410 17.48 -2.83 5.98
C PRO A 410 17.19 -2.14 4.64
N GLY A 411 16.16 -1.29 4.61
CA GLY A 411 15.75 -0.58 3.41
C GLY A 411 16.83 0.42 2.97
N ILE A 412 17.57 0.09 1.92
CA ILE A 412 18.61 0.95 1.36
C ILE A 412 18.05 1.74 0.17
N ARG A 413 18.32 3.04 0.15
CA ARG A 413 18.02 3.92 -1.00
C ARG A 413 19.09 3.78 -2.07
N PRO A 414 18.76 4.02 -3.34
CA PRO A 414 19.78 4.08 -4.39
C PRO A 414 20.67 5.32 -4.20
N LYS A 415 21.77 5.38 -4.95
CA LYS A 415 22.61 6.59 -5.02
C LYS A 415 21.77 7.85 -5.23
N TYR A 416 22.10 8.89 -4.46
CA TYR A 416 21.44 10.18 -4.49
C TYR A 416 21.50 10.79 -5.89
N ASN A 417 20.33 11.09 -6.48
CA ASN A 417 20.23 11.63 -7.84
C ASN A 417 19.17 12.74 -7.94
N PRO A 418 19.50 13.97 -7.51
CA PRO A 418 18.57 15.11 -7.57
C PRO A 418 18.12 15.46 -8.99
N GLY A 419 18.97 15.20 -9.99
CA GLY A 419 18.64 15.46 -11.40
C GLY A 419 17.48 14.59 -11.86
N TRP A 420 17.58 13.28 -11.59
CA TRP A 420 16.50 12.33 -11.86
C TRP A 420 15.22 12.68 -11.11
N GLU A 421 15.30 12.95 -9.80
CA GLU A 421 14.12 13.31 -9.01
C GLU A 421 13.39 14.52 -9.61
N LYS A 422 14.16 15.58 -9.96
CA LYS A 422 13.61 16.80 -10.56
C LYS A 422 12.90 16.53 -11.88
N ASN A 423 13.48 15.66 -12.72
CA ASN A 423 12.88 15.30 -14.00
C ASN A 423 11.58 14.52 -13.83
N VAL A 424 11.55 13.54 -12.91
CA VAL A 424 10.33 12.74 -12.64
C VAL A 424 9.21 13.61 -12.09
N ILE A 425 9.49 14.48 -11.12
CA ILE A 425 8.47 15.37 -10.55
C ILE A 425 7.96 16.37 -11.59
N ARG A 426 8.85 16.96 -12.40
CA ARG A 426 8.42 17.82 -13.51
C ARG A 426 7.50 17.08 -14.45
N HIS A 427 7.86 15.86 -14.85
CA HIS A 427 7.03 15.04 -15.73
C HIS A 427 5.66 14.73 -15.10
N ILE A 428 5.58 14.43 -13.79
CA ILE A 428 4.31 14.26 -13.07
C ILE A 428 3.46 15.53 -13.19
N ILE A 429 4.05 16.69 -12.88
CA ILE A 429 3.38 18.00 -12.96
C ILE A 429 2.91 18.30 -14.38
N ASP A 430 3.76 18.12 -15.38
CA ASP A 430 3.45 18.43 -16.78
C ASP A 430 2.28 17.59 -17.29
N THR A 431 2.26 16.29 -16.96
CA THR A 431 1.14 15.43 -17.34
C THR A 431 -0.16 15.77 -16.63
N HIS A 432 -0.09 16.18 -15.36
CA HIS A 432 -1.25 16.62 -14.61
C HIS A 432 -1.82 17.89 -15.23
N ASN A 433 -0.96 18.87 -15.50
CA ASN A 433 -1.36 20.13 -16.14
C ASN A 433 -1.94 19.90 -17.53
N LYS A 434 -1.40 18.95 -18.30
CA LYS A 434 -1.97 18.57 -19.59
C LYS A 434 -3.38 17.98 -19.46
N ALA A 435 -3.59 17.04 -18.54
CA ALA A 435 -4.92 16.49 -18.28
C ALA A 435 -5.91 17.57 -17.80
N LEU A 436 -5.42 18.54 -17.02
CA LEU A 436 -6.20 19.69 -16.56
C LEU A 436 -6.62 20.59 -17.74
N VAL A 437 -5.70 20.88 -18.67
CA VAL A 437 -5.98 21.62 -19.92
C VAL A 437 -7.02 20.90 -20.77
N GLU A 438 -6.84 19.59 -21.01
CA GLU A 438 -7.79 18.76 -21.76
C GLU A 438 -9.19 18.79 -21.11
N HIS A 439 -9.26 18.85 -19.78
CA HIS A 439 -10.53 19.00 -19.07
C HIS A 439 -11.15 20.39 -19.23
N VAL A 440 -10.39 21.44 -18.91
CA VAL A 440 -10.88 22.82 -18.80
C VAL A 440 -11.18 23.42 -20.18
N GLN A 441 -10.34 23.16 -21.17
CA GLN A 441 -10.46 23.76 -22.51
C GLN A 441 -11.27 22.89 -23.47
N ASP A 442 -10.95 21.59 -23.54
CA ASP A 442 -11.59 20.69 -24.50
C ASP A 442 -12.91 20.09 -23.97
N GLY A 443 -13.24 20.33 -22.69
CA GLY A 443 -14.42 19.78 -22.02
C GLY A 443 -14.34 18.26 -21.79
N SER A 444 -13.15 17.67 -21.93
CA SER A 444 -12.94 16.23 -21.77
C SER A 444 -13.18 15.84 -20.30
N ARG A 445 -13.92 14.74 -20.08
CA ARG A 445 -14.18 14.23 -18.71
C ARG A 445 -13.32 13.05 -18.32
N ASN A 446 -12.53 12.53 -19.25
CA ASN A 446 -11.60 11.44 -19.06
C ASN A 446 -10.56 11.44 -20.17
N GLY A 447 -9.44 10.78 -19.92
CA GLY A 447 -8.39 10.66 -20.91
C GLY A 447 -7.24 9.76 -20.47
N LYS A 448 -6.20 9.70 -21.30
CA LYS A 448 -4.97 8.92 -21.07
C LYS A 448 -3.85 9.84 -20.64
N ILE A 449 -2.99 9.37 -19.73
CA ILE A 449 -1.75 10.06 -19.36
C ILE A 449 -0.66 9.55 -20.29
N GLN A 450 0.13 10.46 -20.86
CA GLN A 450 1.37 10.07 -21.54
C GLN A 450 2.39 9.64 -20.48
N GLN A 451 2.42 8.35 -20.15
CA GLN A 451 3.25 7.80 -19.09
C GLN A 451 4.74 7.65 -19.49
N ARG A 452 5.04 7.64 -20.80
CA ARG A 452 6.40 7.60 -21.36
C ARG A 452 6.56 8.71 -22.39
N LEU A 453 7.34 9.73 -22.07
CA LEU A 453 7.87 10.70 -23.02
C LEU A 453 9.36 10.38 -23.24
N ALA A 454 9.95 10.82 -24.35
CA ALA A 454 11.39 10.68 -24.56
C ALA A 454 12.16 11.45 -23.46
N TRP A 455 13.18 10.80 -22.89
CA TRP A 455 14.03 11.33 -21.83
C TRP A 455 14.94 12.47 -22.35
N PRO A 456 15.00 13.61 -21.66
CA PRO A 456 14.13 14.77 -21.84
C PRO A 456 14.53 15.66 -23.04
N SER A 457 13.54 16.12 -23.81
CA SER A 457 13.65 17.32 -24.67
C SER A 457 12.94 18.50 -24.01
N THR A 458 13.71 19.55 -23.71
CA THR A 458 13.24 20.82 -23.16
C THR A 458 12.11 21.45 -23.98
N ALA A 459 11.05 21.94 -23.32
CA ALA A 459 10.36 23.14 -23.73
C ALA A 459 9.48 23.67 -22.58
N GLU A 460 9.98 24.69 -21.88
CA GLU A 460 9.13 25.65 -21.18
C GLU A 460 8.34 26.41 -22.27
N LYS A 461 7.02 26.23 -22.33
CA LYS A 461 6.14 27.14 -23.05
C LYS A 461 4.99 27.56 -22.14
N GLU A 462 4.52 28.77 -22.43
CA GLU A 462 3.65 29.64 -21.63
C GLU A 462 2.43 28.96 -21.01
N ASP A 463 1.91 29.59 -19.96
CA ASP A 463 0.72 29.20 -19.19
C ASP A 463 -0.47 28.96 -20.14
N PRO A 464 -0.86 27.70 -20.39
CA PRO A 464 -1.87 27.39 -21.39
C PRO A 464 -3.29 27.72 -20.91
N LEU A 465 -3.51 27.90 -19.59
CA LEU A 465 -4.84 27.95 -18.98
C LEU A 465 -5.40 29.35 -18.73
N GLY A 466 -4.59 30.41 -18.85
CA GLY A 466 -5.07 31.79 -18.75
C GLY A 466 -5.84 32.08 -17.45
N SER A 467 -7.04 32.66 -17.55
CA SER A 467 -7.85 33.15 -16.42
C SER A 467 -8.87 32.14 -15.84
N SER A 468 -8.69 30.83 -16.02
CA SER A 468 -9.55 29.83 -15.37
C SER A 468 -9.29 29.74 -13.86
N SER A 469 -10.30 29.37 -13.08
CA SER A 469 -10.17 29.17 -11.62
C SER A 469 -9.29 27.98 -11.23
N GLU A 470 -8.99 27.09 -12.18
CA GLU A 470 -8.03 26.00 -12.02
C GLU A 470 -6.72 26.40 -12.67
N MET A 471 -5.65 26.49 -11.88
CA MET A 471 -4.35 26.95 -12.33
C MET A 471 -3.36 25.79 -12.44
N PRO A 472 -2.50 25.77 -13.48
CA PRO A 472 -1.52 24.72 -13.66
C PRO A 472 -0.52 24.72 -12.49
N LEU A 473 -0.16 23.52 -12.05
CA LEU A 473 0.83 23.32 -11.00
C LEU A 473 2.19 23.85 -11.45
N LYS A 474 2.88 24.58 -10.57
CA LYS A 474 4.23 25.08 -10.81
C LYS A 474 5.16 24.77 -9.65
N LEU A 475 6.35 24.26 -9.98
CA LEU A 475 7.43 24.12 -9.01
C LEU A 475 7.89 25.49 -8.53
N THR A 476 7.81 25.70 -7.22
CA THR A 476 8.13 26.97 -6.57
C THR A 476 9.03 26.72 -5.35
N PRO A 477 10.12 27.48 -5.16
CA PRO A 477 10.88 27.44 -3.93
C PRO A 477 10.02 27.93 -2.75
N LEU A 478 9.83 27.09 -1.75
CA LEU A 478 9.07 27.40 -0.54
C LEU A 478 9.99 27.40 0.69
N PRO A 479 9.83 28.35 1.62
CA PRO A 479 10.58 28.34 2.87
C PRO A 479 10.19 27.09 3.67
N ALA A 480 11.19 26.35 4.13
CA ALA A 480 11.03 25.06 4.82
C ALA A 480 11.53 25.09 6.26
N ALA A 481 12.55 25.92 6.56
CA ALA A 481 13.18 26.03 7.86
C ALA A 481 13.77 27.44 8.05
N THR A 482 13.96 27.86 9.31
CA THR A 482 14.68 29.08 9.65
C THR A 482 16.13 28.75 9.98
N VAL A 483 17.05 29.42 9.30
CA VAL A 483 18.47 29.04 9.28
C VAL A 483 19.39 30.26 9.38
N VAL A 484 20.64 30.02 9.73
CA VAL A 484 21.76 30.90 9.35
C VAL A 484 22.43 30.27 8.13
N LYS A 485 22.32 30.94 6.98
CA LYS A 485 22.94 30.54 5.72
C LYS A 485 24.39 30.98 5.68
N LEU A 486 25.28 30.04 5.37
CA LEU A 486 26.71 30.33 5.21
C LEU A 486 27.00 30.90 3.82
N SER A 487 28.07 31.70 3.74
CA SER A 487 28.67 32.02 2.43
C SER A 487 29.32 30.75 1.85
N SER A 488 29.44 30.69 0.52
CA SER A 488 30.11 29.57 -0.15
C SER A 488 31.54 29.35 0.37
N GLU A 489 32.28 30.44 0.61
CA GLU A 489 33.63 30.39 1.19
C GLU A 489 33.65 29.79 2.60
N SER A 490 32.75 30.24 3.49
CA SER A 490 32.65 29.70 4.85
C SER A 490 32.28 28.21 4.84
N LYS A 491 31.36 27.82 3.95
CA LYS A 491 30.97 26.42 3.76
C LYS A 491 32.18 25.59 3.31
N GLU A 492 32.85 25.98 2.24
CA GLU A 492 33.98 25.23 1.67
C GLU A 492 35.09 25.03 2.72
N ARG A 493 35.50 26.12 3.37
CA ARG A 493 36.52 26.10 4.42
C ARG A 493 36.15 25.17 5.58
N LEU A 494 34.90 25.21 6.03
CA LEU A 494 34.41 24.37 7.12
C LEU A 494 34.32 22.91 6.68
N CYS A 495 33.76 22.64 5.50
CA CYS A 495 33.60 21.28 4.99
C CYS A 495 34.94 20.59 4.73
N GLU A 496 35.95 21.33 4.26
CA GLU A 496 37.31 20.84 4.08
C GLU A 496 37.98 20.54 5.42
N ALA A 497 37.89 21.46 6.39
CA ALA A 497 38.52 21.31 7.69
C ALA A 497 38.01 20.09 8.48
N TYR A 498 36.72 19.78 8.38
CA TYR A 498 36.13 18.64 9.11
C TYR A 498 36.06 17.32 8.31
N LYS A 499 36.48 17.32 7.04
CA LYS A 499 36.43 16.12 6.17
C LYS A 499 37.22 14.93 6.72
N SER A 500 38.39 15.20 7.30
CA SER A 500 39.26 14.16 7.88
C SER A 500 38.58 13.45 9.04
N TYR A 501 37.90 14.19 9.91
CA TYR A 501 37.18 13.66 11.07
C TYR A 501 36.04 12.75 10.64
N PHE A 502 35.22 13.18 9.67
CA PHE A 502 34.19 12.33 9.10
C PHE A 502 34.76 11.05 8.47
N THR A 503 35.86 11.17 7.72
CA THR A 503 36.50 10.00 7.08
C THR A 503 37.09 9.02 8.10
N GLN A 504 37.67 9.53 9.19
CA GLN A 504 38.20 8.72 10.29
C GLN A 504 37.07 8.01 11.03
N GLU A 505 35.99 8.71 11.35
CA GLU A 505 34.80 8.16 12.00
C GLU A 505 34.21 6.99 11.19
N LEU A 506 34.05 7.16 9.88
CA LEU A 506 33.57 6.07 9.01
C LEU A 506 34.50 4.85 9.05
N LYS A 507 35.81 5.04 9.13
CA LYS A 507 36.78 3.93 9.24
C LYS A 507 36.65 3.21 10.58
N VAL A 508 36.61 3.96 11.68
CA VAL A 508 36.48 3.41 13.04
C VAL A 508 35.18 2.62 13.19
N ASN A 509 34.08 3.13 12.65
CA ASN A 509 32.76 2.51 12.74
C ASN A 509 32.53 1.39 11.70
N GLY A 510 33.56 0.99 10.94
CA GLY A 510 33.44 -0.06 9.93
C GLY A 510 32.56 0.32 8.71
N LYS A 511 32.26 1.61 8.54
CA LYS A 511 31.43 2.17 7.45
C LYS A 511 32.27 2.76 6.30
N SER A 512 33.58 2.50 6.25
CA SER A 512 34.48 3.03 5.21
C SER A 512 34.43 2.28 3.88
N LYS A 513 33.88 1.06 3.86
CA LYS A 513 33.59 0.30 2.64
C LYS A 513 32.09 0.00 2.64
N TRP A 514 31.33 0.77 1.88
CA TRP A 514 29.90 0.51 1.68
C TRP A 514 29.76 -0.86 1.02
N LYS A 515 29.11 -1.80 1.71
CA LYS A 515 28.86 -3.15 1.17
C LYS A 515 28.05 -3.08 -0.13
N ASP A 516 27.05 -2.20 -0.14
CA ASP A 516 26.22 -1.92 -1.31
C ASP A 516 26.80 -0.75 -2.10
N CYS A 517 27.60 -1.04 -3.12
CA CYS A 517 28.18 -0.02 -4.00
C CYS A 517 27.13 0.80 -4.76
N GLY A 518 25.90 0.30 -4.89
CA GLY A 518 24.72 0.96 -5.44
C GLY A 518 23.87 1.73 -4.44
N GLY A 519 24.10 1.51 -3.13
CA GLY A 519 23.35 2.16 -2.06
C GLY A 519 23.70 3.63 -1.87
N GLU A 520 22.77 4.36 -1.24
CA GLU A 520 22.96 5.77 -0.88
C GLU A 520 24.12 5.92 0.10
N GLN A 521 24.97 6.89 -0.20
CA GLN A 521 26.12 7.26 0.63
C GLN A 521 25.92 8.68 1.16
N PRO A 522 26.55 9.02 2.29
CA PRO A 522 26.56 10.38 2.82
C PRO A 522 27.03 11.38 1.76
N GLN A 523 26.29 12.46 1.64
CA GLN A 523 26.59 13.56 0.73
C GLN A 523 27.11 14.75 1.52
N LEU A 524 27.85 15.63 0.85
CA LEU A 524 28.29 16.88 1.45
C LEU A 524 27.15 17.91 1.44
N PHE A 525 26.91 18.48 2.62
CA PHE A 525 26.01 19.59 2.90
C PHE A 525 26.80 20.70 3.61
N GLY A 526 26.26 21.32 4.67
CA GLY A 526 26.95 22.37 5.43
C GLY A 526 26.59 23.81 5.05
N ASP A 527 25.53 24.03 4.28
CA ASP A 527 25.07 25.37 3.90
C ASP A 527 24.35 26.12 5.04
N TYR A 528 23.76 25.39 5.99
CA TYR A 528 22.75 25.93 6.90
C TYR A 528 22.97 25.49 8.35
N VAL A 529 23.06 26.47 9.25
CA VAL A 529 22.85 26.25 10.68
C VAL A 529 21.35 26.33 10.92
N TYR A 530 20.76 25.27 11.47
CA TYR A 530 19.31 25.24 11.69
C TYR A 530 18.96 25.90 13.02
N LEU A 531 18.35 27.08 12.95
CA LEU A 531 17.74 27.75 14.10
C LEU A 531 16.41 27.08 14.48
N SER A 532 15.68 26.61 13.48
CA SER A 532 14.45 25.83 13.62
C SER A 532 14.19 25.00 12.37
N GLN A 533 13.68 23.79 12.53
CA GLN A 533 13.22 22.95 11.41
C GLN A 533 11.86 23.39 10.84
N LYS A 534 11.35 24.54 11.29
CA LYS A 534 10.12 25.18 10.82
C LYS A 534 10.42 26.63 10.49
N VAL A 535 9.58 27.23 9.65
CA VAL A 535 9.62 28.65 9.33
C VAL A 535 9.11 29.45 10.53
N ILE A 536 9.96 30.33 11.05
CA ILE A 536 9.67 31.32 12.08
C ILE A 536 9.51 32.69 11.41
N PRO A 537 8.44 33.47 11.70
CA PRO A 537 8.28 34.82 11.18
C PRO A 537 9.49 35.71 11.45
N SER A 538 9.90 36.50 10.45
CA SER A 538 11.17 37.24 10.45
C SER A 538 11.35 38.19 11.64
N ASP A 539 10.27 38.73 12.17
CA ASP A 539 10.21 39.64 13.32
C ASP A 539 10.31 38.92 14.68
N THR A 540 10.16 37.59 14.69
CA THR A 540 10.16 36.75 15.90
C THR A 540 11.42 35.89 16.05
N ILE A 541 12.39 36.02 15.14
CA ILE A 541 13.63 35.25 15.20
C ILE A 541 14.53 35.80 16.31
N ALA A 542 15.00 34.92 17.20
CA ALA A 542 15.74 35.33 18.41
C ALA A 542 17.11 35.98 18.12
N VAL A 543 17.74 35.65 16.99
CA VAL A 543 19.09 36.09 16.61
C VAL A 543 19.09 37.26 15.60
N GLY A 544 17.96 37.95 15.44
CA GLY A 544 17.80 39.07 14.51
C GLY A 544 16.61 38.87 13.56
N SER A 545 16.69 39.41 12.35
CA SER A 545 15.67 39.24 11.31
C SER A 545 16.27 38.64 10.03
N VAL A 546 15.43 38.13 9.13
CA VAL A 546 15.88 37.68 7.80
C VAL A 546 16.63 38.83 7.12
N GLY A 547 17.88 38.58 6.73
CA GLY A 547 18.79 39.65 6.29
C GLY A 547 20.00 39.85 7.19
N SER A 548 19.82 39.64 8.50
CA SER A 548 20.80 39.98 9.53
C SER A 548 22.06 39.15 9.42
N GLN A 549 23.21 39.79 9.59
CA GLN A 549 24.51 39.11 9.69
C GLN A 549 24.75 38.70 11.14
N VAL A 550 25.11 37.44 11.36
CA VAL A 550 25.41 36.89 12.68
C VAL A 550 26.71 36.11 12.64
N GLY A 551 27.48 36.18 13.74
CA GLY A 551 28.61 35.28 13.94
C GLY A 551 28.14 33.93 14.44
N VAL A 552 28.87 32.89 14.07
CA VAL A 552 28.59 31.51 14.45
C VAL A 552 29.89 30.87 14.90
N THR A 553 29.86 30.24 16.07
CA THR A 553 31.03 29.62 16.70
C THR A 553 30.82 28.11 16.84
N VAL A 554 31.72 27.30 16.29
CA VAL A 554 31.68 25.84 16.44
C VAL A 554 32.16 25.44 17.83
N LYS A 555 31.30 24.74 18.58
CA LYS A 555 31.59 24.23 19.93
C LYS A 555 32.11 22.80 19.89
N ALA A 556 31.47 21.94 19.11
CA ALA A 556 31.77 20.51 19.04
C ALA A 556 31.37 19.91 17.69
N TYR A 557 31.85 18.70 17.39
CA TYR A 557 31.39 17.89 16.27
C TYR A 557 30.88 16.53 16.75
N SER A 558 29.98 15.92 15.99
CA SER A 558 29.40 14.63 16.30
C SER A 558 30.39 13.49 16.12
N ASN A 559 30.34 12.51 17.02
CA ASN A 559 30.84 11.16 16.81
C ASN A 559 29.66 10.20 17.09
N SER A 560 29.16 9.54 16.04
CA SER A 560 28.00 8.65 16.10
C SER A 560 28.32 7.28 15.50
N ALA A 561 28.22 6.24 16.32
CA ALA A 561 28.24 4.86 15.80
C ALA A 561 26.96 4.52 15.01
N GLN A 562 25.85 5.20 15.28
CA GLN A 562 24.53 4.86 14.74
C GLN A 562 24.35 5.37 13.31
N LEU A 563 24.52 6.67 13.09
CA LEU A 563 24.37 7.29 11.78
C LEU A 563 25.72 7.41 11.08
N ALA A 564 25.70 7.51 9.75
CA ALA A 564 26.90 7.84 8.98
C ALA A 564 26.87 9.33 8.64
N CYS A 565 27.02 10.17 9.65
CA CYS A 565 26.90 11.61 9.51
C CYS A 565 27.98 12.36 10.28
N LEU A 566 28.25 13.59 9.85
CA LEU A 566 28.97 14.59 10.60
C LEU A 566 28.07 15.81 10.76
N VAL A 567 27.83 16.19 12.02
CA VAL A 567 27.05 17.36 12.41
C VAL A 567 27.92 18.20 13.34
N LEU A 568 27.96 19.50 13.10
CA LEU A 568 28.59 20.43 14.03
C LEU A 568 27.56 21.02 14.97
N LYS A 569 27.92 21.09 16.24
CA LYS A 569 27.20 21.83 17.26
C LYS A 569 27.80 23.23 17.34
N VAL A 570 26.96 24.23 17.14
CA VAL A 570 27.38 25.62 17.01
C VAL A 570 26.58 26.54 17.93
N GLU A 571 27.20 27.65 18.29
CA GLU A 571 26.60 28.79 18.97
C GLU A 571 26.39 29.92 17.96
N VAL A 572 25.32 30.69 18.10
CA VAL A 572 25.06 31.88 17.28
C VAL A 572 25.13 33.11 18.16
N ASP A 573 25.85 34.14 17.70
CA ASP A 573 26.03 35.40 18.43
C ASP A 573 24.67 36.02 18.80
N GLY A 574 24.56 36.51 20.03
CA GLY A 574 23.30 37.06 20.57
C GLY A 574 22.34 36.01 21.13
N HIS A 575 22.67 34.71 21.05
CA HIS A 575 21.84 33.64 21.61
C HIS A 575 22.68 32.45 22.12
N ALA A 576 23.69 32.77 22.93
CA ALA A 576 24.73 31.84 23.38
C ALA A 576 24.23 30.69 24.28
N GLU A 577 23.03 30.85 24.88
CA GLU A 577 22.43 29.86 25.76
C GLU A 577 21.89 28.62 25.00
N ASN A 578 21.77 28.69 23.68
CA ASN A 578 21.26 27.59 22.86
C ASN A 578 22.32 27.06 21.89
N ASP A 579 22.37 25.73 21.81
CA ASP A 579 23.18 25.02 20.84
C ASP A 579 22.35 24.72 19.58
N TYR A 580 22.90 25.06 18.42
CA TYR A 580 22.30 24.80 17.11
C TYR A 580 23.09 23.75 16.35
N LEU A 581 22.46 23.17 15.33
CA LEU A 581 23.05 22.11 14.51
C LEU A 581 23.35 22.60 13.10
N LEU A 582 24.56 22.28 12.63
CA LEU A 582 25.00 22.42 11.25
C LEU A 582 25.36 21.02 10.71
N PRO A 583 24.42 20.34 10.04
CA PRO A 583 24.71 19.07 9.36
C PRO A 583 25.65 19.27 8.17
N VAL A 584 26.79 18.56 8.17
CA VAL A 584 27.85 18.71 7.14
C VAL A 584 27.91 17.51 6.21
N TYR A 585 27.88 16.29 6.76
CA TYR A 585 27.78 15.06 5.94
C TYR A 585 26.65 14.21 6.49
N TYR A 586 25.78 13.70 5.64
CA TYR A 586 24.77 12.72 6.04
C TYR A 586 24.14 12.09 4.79
N LYS A 587 23.48 10.93 4.95
CA LYS A 587 22.68 10.35 3.87
C LYS A 587 21.41 11.19 3.68
N PRO A 588 21.09 11.66 2.46
CA PRO A 588 19.89 12.46 2.23
C PRO A 588 18.59 11.84 2.75
N SER A 589 18.46 10.51 2.74
CA SER A 589 17.30 9.83 3.33
C SER A 589 17.22 9.86 4.86
N GLU A 590 18.34 10.11 5.55
CA GLU A 590 18.45 10.24 7.01
C GLU A 590 18.30 11.71 7.49
N TYR A 591 17.80 12.60 6.63
CA TYR A 591 17.69 14.04 6.93
C TYR A 591 16.99 14.32 8.25
N TYR A 592 15.89 13.63 8.57
CA TYR A 592 15.14 13.91 9.81
C TYR A 592 15.80 13.29 11.04
N GLU A 593 16.49 12.17 10.87
CA GLU A 593 17.19 11.39 11.87
C GLU A 593 18.40 12.18 12.41
N VAL A 594 19.07 12.93 11.53
CA VAL A 594 20.16 13.85 11.86
C VAL A 594 19.77 14.89 12.92
N PHE A 595 18.50 15.30 12.99
CA PHE A 595 18.04 16.26 14.01
C PHE A 595 17.44 15.60 15.25
N LYS A 596 17.30 14.27 15.25
CA LYS A 596 16.71 13.48 16.35
C LYS A 596 17.73 12.57 17.02
N MET A 597 19.01 12.81 16.82
CA MET A 597 20.07 11.96 17.34
C MET A 597 20.07 12.00 18.87
N LYS A 598 19.79 10.86 19.52
CA LYS A 598 19.68 10.75 20.99
C LYS A 598 20.98 10.38 21.69
N TYR A 599 21.85 9.64 21.01
CA TYR A 599 23.08 9.07 21.57
C TYR A 599 24.27 9.49 20.70
N VAL A 600 24.66 10.76 20.81
CA VAL A 600 25.79 11.34 20.07
C VAL A 600 26.82 11.81 21.07
N ASP A 601 28.04 11.32 20.91
CA ASP A 601 29.18 11.84 21.64
C ASP A 601 29.65 13.11 20.94
N TRP A 602 29.62 14.23 21.67
CA TRP A 602 30.05 15.52 21.15
C TRP A 602 31.51 15.75 21.50
N VAL A 603 32.38 15.81 20.49
CA VAL A 603 33.81 16.06 20.67
C VAL A 603 34.05 17.58 20.64
N PRO A 604 34.52 18.20 21.74
CA PRO A 604 34.73 19.65 21.78
C PRO A 604 35.85 20.10 20.83
N VAL A 605 35.65 21.19 20.09
CA VAL A 605 36.65 21.69 19.13
C VAL A 605 37.86 22.34 19.82
N LYS A 606 37.72 22.76 21.09
CA LYS A 606 38.79 23.42 21.86
C LYS A 606 40.05 22.56 22.03
N SER A 607 39.98 21.24 21.81
CA SER A 607 41.13 20.34 21.85
C SER A 607 41.97 20.33 20.56
N GLU A 608 41.50 20.95 19.47
CA GLU A 608 42.08 20.83 18.13
C GLU A 608 42.69 22.16 17.66
N LYS A 609 44.03 22.20 17.50
CA LYS A 609 44.72 23.41 17.01
C LYS A 609 44.47 23.62 15.51
N GLY A 610 43.99 24.81 15.14
CA GLY A 610 43.92 25.25 13.74
C GLY A 610 42.59 24.98 13.02
N LEU A 611 41.61 24.35 13.68
CA LEU A 611 40.27 24.23 13.10
C LEU A 611 39.56 25.60 13.04
N PRO A 612 38.84 25.90 11.94
CA PRO A 612 38.01 27.10 11.89
C PRO A 612 36.87 26.96 12.91
N THR A 613 36.90 27.82 13.91
CA THR A 613 35.92 27.82 15.01
C THR A 613 34.90 28.94 14.91
N HIS A 614 35.14 29.98 14.12
CA HIS A 614 34.23 31.11 14.00
C HIS A 614 34.07 31.54 12.54
N PHE A 615 32.84 31.82 12.13
CA PHE A 615 32.49 32.29 10.80
C PHE A 615 31.25 33.19 10.85
N LYS A 616 30.99 33.91 9.75
CA LYS A 616 29.79 34.74 9.60
C LYS A 616 28.77 34.03 8.72
N GLY A 617 27.50 34.25 9.03
CA GLY A 617 26.38 33.82 8.21
C GLY A 617 25.25 34.82 8.24
N LYS A 618 24.24 34.56 7.42
CA LYS A 618 23.06 35.41 7.25
C LYS A 618 21.82 34.68 7.73
N VAL A 619 21.04 35.31 8.61
CA VAL A 619 19.71 34.79 8.98
C VAL A 619 18.82 34.78 7.73
N ASP A 620 18.27 33.62 7.40
CA ASP A 620 17.51 33.38 6.17
C ASP A 620 16.54 32.18 6.36
N TYR A 621 15.82 31.82 5.31
CA TYR A 621 15.11 30.56 5.22
C TYR A 621 15.86 29.55 4.35
N GLU A 622 15.77 28.28 4.71
CA GLU A 622 16.06 27.19 3.78
C GLU A 622 14.89 27.08 2.80
N TYR A 623 15.15 27.06 1.50
CA TYR A 623 14.12 26.91 0.48
C TYR A 623 14.18 25.51 -0.14
N LYS A 624 13.03 24.85 -0.22
CA LYS A 624 12.86 23.56 -0.89
C LYS A 624 11.82 23.67 -2.00
N LEU A 625 11.94 22.85 -3.03
CA LEU A 625 10.99 22.88 -4.14
C LEU A 625 9.65 22.30 -3.69
N GLY A 626 8.60 23.10 -3.76
CA GLY A 626 7.22 22.70 -3.53
C GLY A 626 6.35 22.95 -4.74
N VAL A 627 5.05 22.72 -4.57
CA VAL A 627 4.03 23.14 -5.53
C VAL A 627 3.07 24.06 -4.80
N VAL A 628 2.67 25.13 -5.46
CA VAL A 628 1.63 26.05 -5.01
C VAL A 628 0.54 26.01 -6.06
N GLU A 629 -0.69 25.78 -5.64
CA GLU A 629 -1.87 26.04 -6.45
C GLU A 629 -1.92 27.56 -6.60
N LYS A 630 -1.66 28.04 -7.81
CA LYS A 630 -1.60 29.47 -8.11
C LYS A 630 -3.00 30.02 -7.76
N THR A 631 -3.08 30.98 -6.84
CA THR A 631 -4.33 31.65 -6.41
C THR A 631 -4.79 32.69 -7.41
#